data_AF-A0A2A9MBS1-F1
#
_entry.id   AF-A0A2A9MBS1-F1
#
_cell.length_a   1.000
_cell.length_b   1.000
_cell.length_c   1.000
_cell.angle_alpha   90.00
_cell.angle_beta   90.00
_cell.angle_gamma   90.00
#
_symmetry.space_group_name_H-M   'P 1'
#
loop_
_entity.id
_entity.type
_entity.pdbx_description
1 polymer ?
#
loop_
_entity_poly.entity_id
_entity_poly.type
_entity_poly.pdbx_seq_one_letter_code
_entity_poly.pdbx_strand_id
1 'polypeptide(L)'
;MHANAQAEPDAPSAVDGQTVAWVLSQLRRRQRELERAGAYEEADEVSASIEKLETYEEINKREQLRTLHLLQRLCVADSHKEERTKFQIAWVAAMERELRARHHRELVVYVEKISCDAQPRAPRWSAKLLALRKQESLQAKAKNYRQAKKTKEAADALEMRELHQWKRIRDAQIQRKEEAWRNKQKLEMQGLLARIESGRRELLRTRDAAQEILIRRYANVVHQLEKEQKITTLKTFPRSRSRLSVNCAAEV
;
A
#
# COMPACT_ATOMS: atom_id res chain seq x y z
N MET A 1 15.67 58.91 16.28
CA MET A 1 15.58 58.31 14.94
C MET A 1 14.12 57.97 14.68
N HIS A 2 13.42 58.86 13.98
CA HIS A 2 12.02 58.71 13.63
C HIS A 2 11.90 57.70 12.49
N ALA A 3 11.30 56.53 12.76
CA ALA A 3 10.95 55.58 11.72
C ALA A 3 9.61 56.02 11.10
N ASN A 4 9.73 56.50 9.86
CA ASN A 4 8.65 56.94 8.99
C ASN A 4 7.82 55.72 8.57
N ALA A 5 6.69 55.48 9.23
CA ALA A 5 5.69 54.52 8.80
C ALA A 5 4.88 55.14 7.66
N GLN A 6 5.28 54.86 6.42
CA GLN A 6 4.48 55.20 5.25
C GLN A 6 3.27 54.25 5.22
N ALA A 7 2.10 54.85 5.42
CA ALA A 7 0.79 54.22 5.33
C ALA A 7 0.57 53.58 3.96
N GLU A 8 0.14 52.31 3.97
CA GLU A 8 -0.54 51.70 2.84
C GLU A 8 -1.85 52.45 2.57
N PRO A 9 -2.23 52.71 1.31
CA PRO A 9 -3.50 53.36 1.01
C PRO A 9 -4.66 52.41 1.35
N ASP A 10 -5.54 52.90 2.22
CA ASP A 10 -6.75 52.23 2.70
C ASP A 10 -7.52 51.55 1.57
N ALA A 11 -7.70 50.23 1.68
CA ALA A 11 -8.70 49.51 0.92
C ALA A 11 -10.08 50.10 1.27
N PRO A 12 -10.97 50.35 0.28
CA PRO A 12 -12.31 50.81 0.58
C PRO A 12 -13.04 49.74 1.39
N SER A 13 -13.13 49.97 2.70
CA SER A 13 -13.90 49.14 3.62
C SER A 13 -15.35 49.14 3.13
N ALA A 14 -15.89 47.92 2.99
CA ALA A 14 -17.24 47.62 2.58
C ALA A 14 -18.28 48.62 3.12
N VAL A 15 -18.89 49.36 2.21
CA VAL A 15 -20.13 50.09 2.47
C VAL A 15 -21.27 49.07 2.49
N ASP A 16 -22.00 49.04 3.60
CA ASP A 16 -23.25 48.33 3.90
C ASP A 16 -24.00 47.73 2.70
N GLY A 17 -23.94 46.40 2.56
CA GLY A 17 -24.92 45.56 1.83
C GLY A 17 -25.15 45.83 0.34
N GLN A 18 -24.51 46.84 -0.24
CA GLN A 18 -24.67 47.22 -1.64
C GLN A 18 -23.63 46.49 -2.47
N THR A 19 -24.10 45.74 -3.47
CA THR A 19 -23.20 45.07 -4.41
C THR A 19 -22.37 46.12 -5.16
N VAL A 20 -21.09 45.83 -5.43
CA VAL A 20 -20.21 46.73 -6.22
C VAL A 20 -20.86 47.12 -7.55
N ALA A 21 -21.62 46.21 -8.17
CA ALA A 21 -22.44 46.47 -9.35
C ALA A 21 -23.53 47.55 -9.14
N TRP A 22 -24.18 47.56 -7.97
CA TRP A 22 -25.15 48.58 -7.60
C TRP A 22 -24.48 49.95 -7.43
N VAL A 23 -23.31 49.99 -6.75
CA VAL A 23 -22.53 51.24 -6.58
C VAL A 23 -22.06 51.80 -7.93
N LEU A 24 -21.55 50.94 -8.81
CA LEU A 24 -21.20 51.31 -10.19
C LEU A 24 -22.40 51.85 -10.97
N SER A 25 -23.58 51.26 -10.81
CA SER A 25 -24.81 51.73 -11.48
C SER A 25 -25.24 53.12 -11.00
N GLN A 26 -25.07 53.42 -9.71
CA GLN A 26 -25.37 54.74 -9.13
C GLN A 26 -24.36 55.80 -9.59
N LEU A 27 -23.05 55.48 -9.59
CA LEU A 27 -22.03 56.39 -10.08
C LEU A 27 -22.19 56.71 -11.57
N ARG A 28 -22.49 55.71 -12.41
CA ARG A 28 -22.80 55.91 -13.84
C ARG A 28 -24.08 56.69 -14.09
N ARG A 29 -25.03 56.68 -13.15
CA ARG A 29 -26.23 57.52 -13.21
C ARG A 29 -25.88 58.97 -12.86
N ARG A 30 -25.11 59.18 -11.78
CA ARG A 30 -24.64 60.50 -11.34
C ARG A 30 -23.74 61.17 -12.39
N GLN A 31 -22.86 60.41 -13.03
CA GLN A 31 -22.05 60.87 -14.17
C GLN A 31 -22.92 61.46 -15.28
N ARG A 32 -23.97 60.75 -15.71
CA ARG A 32 -24.91 61.22 -16.75
C ARG A 32 -25.72 62.44 -16.32
N GLU A 33 -26.01 62.59 -15.03
CA GLU A 33 -26.69 63.77 -14.48
C GLU A 33 -25.76 65.00 -14.46
N LEU A 34 -24.47 64.82 -14.14
CA LEU A 34 -23.43 65.87 -14.15
C LEU A 34 -23.04 66.29 -15.58
N GLU A 35 -22.93 65.35 -16.52
CA GLU A 35 -22.71 65.62 -17.95
C GLU A 35 -23.83 66.49 -18.55
N ARG A 36 -25.09 66.25 -18.13
CA ARG A 36 -26.25 67.06 -18.56
C ARG A 36 -26.26 68.46 -17.94
N ALA A 37 -25.71 68.61 -16.74
CA ALA A 37 -25.60 69.89 -16.05
C ALA A 37 -24.40 70.73 -16.52
N GLY A 38 -23.48 70.15 -17.31
CA GLY A 38 -22.26 70.81 -17.81
C GLY A 38 -21.12 70.90 -16.79
N ALA A 39 -21.22 70.20 -15.66
CA ALA A 39 -20.20 70.15 -14.62
C ALA A 39 -19.19 69.03 -14.92
N TYR A 40 -18.31 69.28 -15.90
CA TYR A 40 -17.38 68.26 -16.42
C TYR A 40 -16.28 67.87 -15.41
N GLU A 41 -15.81 68.79 -14.58
CA GLU A 41 -14.78 68.50 -13.56
C GLU A 41 -15.28 67.45 -12.55
N GLU A 42 -16.51 67.61 -12.05
CA GLU A 42 -17.14 66.63 -11.15
C GLU A 42 -17.46 65.30 -11.88
N ALA A 43 -17.77 65.36 -13.17
CA ALA A 43 -17.98 64.17 -13.99
C ALA A 43 -16.68 63.37 -14.21
N ASP A 44 -15.53 64.05 -14.32
CA ASP A 44 -14.20 63.42 -14.42
C ASP A 44 -13.81 62.74 -13.10
N GLU A 45 -14.09 63.35 -11.95
CA GLU A 45 -13.86 62.73 -10.64
C GLU A 45 -14.71 61.47 -10.44
N VAL A 46 -15.98 61.50 -10.87
CA VAL A 46 -16.87 60.33 -10.84
C VAL A 46 -16.39 59.27 -11.83
N SER A 47 -15.90 59.65 -13.01
CA SER A 47 -15.33 58.73 -14.00
C SER A 47 -14.08 58.02 -13.46
N ALA A 48 -13.16 58.77 -12.86
CA ALA A 48 -11.97 58.20 -12.21
C ALA A 48 -12.35 57.25 -11.06
N SER A 49 -13.43 57.55 -10.33
CA SER A 49 -13.95 56.67 -9.27
C SER A 49 -14.59 55.39 -9.82
N ILE A 50 -15.30 55.47 -10.96
CA ILE A 50 -15.83 54.31 -11.68
C ILE A 50 -14.68 53.41 -12.16
N GLU A 51 -13.66 53.98 -12.79
CA GLU A 51 -12.49 53.22 -13.28
C GLU A 51 -11.75 52.51 -12.13
N LYS A 52 -11.56 53.18 -10.99
CA LYS A 52 -10.96 52.57 -9.79
C LYS A 52 -11.79 51.40 -9.26
N LEU A 53 -13.13 51.53 -9.23
CA LEU A 53 -14.01 50.46 -8.75
C LEU A 53 -14.10 49.30 -9.74
N GLU A 54 -14.11 49.57 -11.05
CA GLU A 54 -14.10 48.53 -12.09
C GLU A 54 -12.79 47.74 -12.06
N THR A 55 -11.64 48.41 -11.93
CA THR A 55 -10.34 47.73 -11.81
C THR A 55 -10.25 46.90 -10.53
N TYR A 56 -10.74 47.41 -9.39
CA TYR A 56 -10.84 46.65 -8.16
C TYR A 56 -11.75 45.41 -8.30
N GLU A 57 -12.92 45.56 -8.93
CA GLU A 57 -13.85 44.46 -9.15
C GLU A 57 -13.26 43.39 -10.08
N GLU A 58 -12.54 43.80 -11.12
CA GLU A 58 -11.81 42.88 -12.01
C GLU A 58 -10.71 42.10 -11.27
N ILE A 59 -9.94 42.76 -10.40
CA ILE A 59 -8.92 42.11 -9.58
C ILE A 59 -9.59 41.09 -8.64
N ASN A 60 -10.65 41.48 -7.95
CA ASN A 60 -11.39 40.60 -7.05
C ASN A 60 -11.98 39.38 -7.79
N LYS A 61 -12.60 39.58 -8.96
CA LYS A 61 -13.11 38.47 -9.80
C LYS A 61 -11.99 37.51 -10.23
N ARG A 62 -10.80 38.04 -10.57
CA ARG A 62 -9.63 37.21 -10.91
C ARG A 62 -9.13 36.42 -9.71
N GLU A 63 -9.09 37.01 -8.54
CA GLU A 63 -8.70 36.34 -7.29
C GLU A 63 -9.70 35.25 -6.90
N GLN A 64 -11.00 35.52 -6.97
CA GLN A 64 -12.04 34.51 -6.73
C GLN A 64 -11.89 33.32 -7.68
N LEU A 65 -11.67 33.56 -8.97
CA LEU A 65 -11.45 32.49 -9.93
C LEU A 65 -10.18 31.66 -9.61
N ARG A 66 -9.08 32.33 -9.21
CA ARG A 66 -7.86 31.66 -8.76
C ARG A 66 -8.11 30.78 -7.53
N THR A 67 -8.89 31.27 -6.57
CA THR A 67 -9.27 30.53 -5.37
C THR A 67 -10.10 29.30 -5.71
N LEU A 68 -11.08 29.42 -6.61
CA LEU A 68 -11.89 28.29 -7.09
C LEU A 68 -11.03 27.23 -7.79
N HIS A 69 -10.10 27.66 -8.65
CA HIS A 69 -9.16 26.76 -9.31
C HIS A 69 -8.25 26.03 -8.31
N LEU A 70 -7.80 26.72 -7.26
CA LEU A 70 -7.01 26.11 -6.19
C LEU A 70 -7.81 25.07 -5.41
N LEU A 71 -9.04 25.41 -4.99
CA LEU A 71 -9.94 24.49 -4.28
C LEU A 71 -10.20 23.23 -5.10
N GLN A 72 -10.46 23.38 -6.40
CA GLN A 72 -10.68 22.25 -7.30
C GLN A 72 -9.46 21.33 -7.36
N ARG A 73 -8.24 21.88 -7.41
CA ARG A 73 -6.98 21.09 -7.38
C ARG A 73 -6.79 20.38 -6.04
N LEU A 74 -7.11 21.05 -4.93
CA LEU A 74 -7.04 20.46 -3.60
C LEU A 74 -8.02 19.29 -3.46
N CYS A 75 -9.27 19.44 -3.91
CA CYS A 75 -10.26 18.36 -3.88
C CYS A 75 -9.80 17.12 -4.68
N VAL A 76 -9.19 17.31 -5.84
CA VAL A 76 -8.65 16.20 -6.64
C VAL A 76 -7.45 15.55 -5.94
N ALA A 77 -6.58 16.34 -5.31
CA ALA A 77 -5.46 15.82 -4.54
C ALA A 77 -5.92 15.01 -3.32
N ASP A 78 -6.93 15.49 -2.59
CA ASP A 78 -7.52 14.81 -1.45
C ASP A 78 -8.19 13.50 -1.87
N SER A 79 -8.97 13.53 -2.95
CA SER A 79 -9.59 12.31 -3.52
C SER A 79 -8.54 11.26 -3.90
N HIS A 80 -7.46 11.65 -4.58
CA HIS A 80 -6.38 10.71 -4.92
C HIS A 80 -5.63 10.20 -3.69
N LYS A 81 -5.46 11.03 -2.65
CA LYS A 81 -4.89 10.60 -1.36
C LYS A 81 -5.76 9.53 -0.72
N GLU A 82 -7.08 9.72 -0.70
CA GLU A 82 -8.01 8.71 -0.21
C GLU A 82 -8.02 7.42 -1.04
N GLU A 83 -7.97 7.52 -2.37
CA GLU A 83 -7.89 6.35 -3.23
C GLU A 83 -6.63 5.54 -2.96
N ARG A 84 -5.49 6.23 -2.76
CA ARG A 84 -4.23 5.58 -2.41
C ARG A 84 -4.31 4.87 -1.06
N THR A 85 -4.91 5.48 -0.04
CA THR A 85 -5.05 4.84 1.27
C THR A 85 -6.01 3.65 1.21
N LYS A 86 -7.15 3.78 0.51
CA LYS A 86 -8.10 2.68 0.26
C LYS A 86 -7.44 1.53 -0.49
N PHE A 87 -6.66 1.83 -1.53
CA PHE A 87 -5.88 0.82 -2.27
C PHE A 87 -4.90 0.10 -1.34
N GLN A 88 -4.15 0.83 -0.52
CA GLN A 88 -3.19 0.24 0.41
C GLN A 88 -3.86 -0.72 1.41
N ILE A 89 -4.99 -0.31 1.99
CA ILE A 89 -5.77 -1.15 2.91
C ILE A 89 -6.28 -2.41 2.22
N ALA A 90 -6.90 -2.25 1.04
CA ALA A 90 -7.45 -3.36 0.28
C ALA A 90 -6.37 -4.36 -0.16
N TRP A 91 -5.20 -3.87 -0.57
CA TRP A 91 -4.06 -4.68 -0.95
C TRP A 91 -3.54 -5.55 0.20
N VAL A 92 -3.35 -4.96 1.39
CA VAL A 92 -2.92 -5.69 2.59
C VAL A 92 -3.95 -6.77 2.96
N ALA A 93 -5.23 -6.43 2.96
CA ALA A 93 -6.30 -7.39 3.28
C ALA A 93 -6.38 -8.55 2.29
N ALA A 94 -6.17 -8.30 0.99
CA ALA A 94 -6.12 -9.36 -0.03
C ALA A 94 -4.92 -10.29 0.18
N MET A 95 -3.74 -9.71 0.44
CA MET A 95 -2.51 -10.45 0.68
C MET A 95 -2.60 -11.39 1.89
N GLU A 96 -3.17 -10.90 3.00
CA GLU A 96 -3.36 -11.73 4.20
C GLU A 96 -4.29 -12.93 3.97
N ARG A 97 -5.38 -12.73 3.21
CA ARG A 97 -6.32 -13.83 2.90
C ARG A 97 -5.63 -14.93 2.10
N GLU A 98 -4.84 -14.55 1.10
CA GLU A 98 -4.12 -15.51 0.26
C GLU A 98 -3.09 -16.31 1.09
N LEU A 99 -2.37 -15.63 2.01
CA LEU A 99 -1.41 -16.29 2.89
C LEU A 99 -2.08 -17.30 3.82
N ARG A 100 -3.21 -16.92 4.46
CA ARG A 100 -3.97 -17.82 5.33
C ARG A 100 -4.48 -19.06 4.59
N ALA A 101 -4.99 -18.88 3.37
CA ALA A 101 -5.48 -19.98 2.54
C ALA A 101 -4.36 -20.97 2.16
N ARG A 102 -3.15 -20.48 1.87
CA ARG A 102 -1.99 -21.33 1.57
C ARG A 102 -1.54 -22.13 2.79
N HIS A 103 -1.34 -21.48 3.94
CA HIS A 103 -0.93 -22.17 5.18
C HIS A 103 -1.92 -23.27 5.60
N HIS A 104 -3.23 -23.04 5.46
CA HIS A 104 -4.24 -24.04 5.78
C HIS A 104 -4.09 -25.31 4.92
N ARG A 105 -3.83 -25.16 3.62
CA ARG A 105 -3.62 -26.31 2.70
C ARG A 105 -2.37 -27.09 3.07
N GLU A 106 -1.28 -26.40 3.41
CA GLU A 106 -0.02 -27.04 3.80
C GLU A 106 -0.15 -27.84 5.10
N LEU A 107 -0.90 -27.33 6.07
CA LEU A 107 -1.14 -28.01 7.34
C LEU A 107 -1.93 -29.31 7.16
N VAL A 108 -2.97 -29.32 6.31
CA VAL A 108 -3.75 -30.52 6.00
C VAL A 108 -2.85 -31.63 5.42
N VAL A 109 -2.04 -31.29 4.43
CA VAL A 109 -1.10 -32.23 3.77
C VAL A 109 -0.05 -32.78 4.75
N TYR A 110 0.39 -31.97 5.70
CA TYR A 110 1.37 -32.38 6.71
C TYR A 110 0.80 -33.38 7.73
N VAL A 111 -0.43 -33.12 8.21
CA VAL A 111 -1.12 -33.99 9.16
C VAL A 111 -1.42 -35.37 8.54
N GLU A 112 -1.82 -35.41 7.27
CA GLU A 112 -2.04 -36.65 6.54
C GLU A 112 -0.76 -37.50 6.45
N LYS A 113 0.40 -36.89 6.14
CA LYS A 113 1.69 -37.60 6.04
C LYS A 113 2.12 -38.25 7.36
N ILE A 114 1.99 -37.55 8.48
CA ILE A 114 2.37 -38.09 9.80
C ILE A 114 1.49 -39.28 10.20
N SER A 115 0.21 -39.23 9.83
CA SER A 115 -0.75 -40.30 10.15
C SER A 115 -0.41 -41.63 9.46
N CYS A 116 0.21 -41.58 8.26
CA CYS A 116 0.60 -42.78 7.51
C CYS A 116 1.91 -43.42 7.99
N ASP A 117 2.84 -42.64 8.53
CA ASP A 117 4.19 -43.13 8.88
C ASP A 117 4.26 -43.82 10.26
N ALA A 118 3.16 -43.86 11.02
CA ALA A 118 3.09 -44.34 12.39
C ALA A 118 2.65 -45.82 12.51
N GLN A 119 3.45 -46.79 12.04
CA GLN A 119 3.18 -48.23 12.26
C GLN A 119 4.41 -49.05 12.71
N PRO A 120 4.21 -50.19 13.42
CA PRO A 120 5.06 -50.57 14.56
C PRO A 120 6.31 -51.40 14.22
N ARG A 121 7.19 -51.45 15.23
CA ARG A 121 8.65 -51.48 15.12
C ARG A 121 9.25 -52.58 16.00
N ALA A 122 8.75 -53.81 15.90
CA ALA A 122 9.15 -54.93 16.76
C ALA A 122 10.34 -55.74 16.19
N PRO A 123 11.23 -56.28 17.05
CA PRO A 123 12.33 -57.16 16.64
C PRO A 123 11.85 -58.51 16.09
N ARG A 124 12.57 -59.05 15.09
CA ARG A 124 12.43 -60.43 14.61
C ARG A 124 13.56 -61.28 15.18
N TRP A 125 13.22 -62.30 15.97
CA TRP A 125 14.15 -63.22 16.61
C TRP A 125 14.69 -64.28 15.64
N SER A 126 15.91 -64.79 15.88
CA SER A 126 16.48 -65.84 15.02
C SER A 126 15.78 -67.19 15.21
N ALA A 127 15.78 -68.01 14.15
CA ALA A 127 15.25 -69.37 14.22
C ALA A 127 15.96 -70.25 15.27
N LYS A 128 17.25 -69.97 15.55
CA LYS A 128 18.04 -70.69 16.57
C LYS A 128 17.61 -70.32 17.99
N LEU A 129 17.31 -69.05 18.25
CA LEU A 129 16.76 -68.62 19.53
C LEU A 129 15.37 -69.22 19.77
N LEU A 130 14.52 -69.21 18.73
CA LEU A 130 13.20 -69.82 18.77
C LEU A 130 13.28 -71.34 19.01
N ALA A 131 14.25 -72.02 18.41
CA ALA A 131 14.50 -73.46 18.62
C ALA A 131 14.99 -73.77 20.04
N LEU A 132 15.89 -72.96 20.62
CA LEU A 132 16.35 -73.11 22.00
C LEU A 132 15.23 -72.86 23.01
N ARG A 133 14.39 -71.85 22.79
CA ARG A 133 13.18 -71.59 23.61
C ARG A 133 12.17 -72.75 23.52
N LYS A 134 12.03 -73.36 22.34
CA LYS A 134 11.19 -74.56 22.16
C LYS A 134 11.78 -75.78 22.90
N GLN A 135 13.10 -75.98 22.84
CA GLN A 135 13.80 -77.05 23.55
C GLN A 135 13.75 -76.88 25.07
N GLU A 136 13.91 -75.66 25.58
CA GLU A 136 13.72 -75.29 26.99
C GLU A 136 12.32 -75.71 27.47
N SER A 137 11.27 -75.32 26.72
CA SER A 137 9.88 -75.65 27.04
C SER A 137 9.64 -77.17 27.07
N LEU A 138 10.19 -77.92 26.11
CA LEU A 138 10.05 -79.38 26.05
C LEU A 138 10.74 -80.08 27.22
N GLN A 139 11.97 -79.65 27.57
CA GLN A 139 12.72 -80.24 28.69
C GLN A 139 12.10 -79.90 30.06
N ALA A 140 11.52 -78.69 30.20
CA ALA A 140 10.76 -78.31 31.39
C ALA A 140 9.49 -79.16 31.55
N LYS A 141 8.75 -79.40 30.46
CA LYS A 141 7.56 -80.30 30.45
C LYS A 141 7.91 -81.74 30.79
N ALA A 142 9.08 -82.22 30.34
CA ALA A 142 9.61 -83.54 30.67
C ALA A 142 10.20 -83.63 32.10
N LYS A 143 10.06 -82.58 32.94
CA LYS A 143 10.60 -82.48 34.31
C LYS A 143 12.14 -82.61 34.42
N ASN A 144 12.85 -82.47 33.31
CA ASN A 144 14.32 -82.48 33.26
C ASN A 144 14.90 -81.10 33.56
N TYR A 145 14.71 -80.62 34.80
CA TYR A 145 15.03 -79.24 35.20
C TYR A 145 16.52 -78.88 35.07
N ARG A 146 17.44 -79.84 35.31
CA ARG A 146 18.89 -79.60 35.15
C ARG A 146 19.27 -79.27 33.70
N GLN A 147 18.69 -79.97 32.73
CA GLN A 147 18.93 -79.69 31.31
C GLN A 147 18.20 -78.44 30.87
N ALA A 148 16.95 -78.24 31.32
CA ALA A 148 16.17 -77.03 31.03
C ALA A 148 16.90 -75.75 31.48
N LYS A 149 17.53 -75.76 32.67
CA LYS A 149 18.34 -74.64 33.18
C LYS A 149 19.54 -74.34 32.26
N LYS A 150 20.26 -75.37 31.81
CA LYS A 150 21.38 -75.21 30.88
C LYS A 150 20.94 -74.65 29.52
N THR A 151 19.82 -75.13 28.98
CA THR A 151 19.25 -74.59 27.73
C THR A 151 18.74 -73.16 27.88
N LYS A 152 18.18 -72.81 29.04
CA LYS A 152 17.74 -71.45 29.36
C LYS A 152 18.92 -70.48 29.40
N GLU A 153 19.99 -70.82 30.11
CA GLU A 153 21.21 -69.98 30.17
C GLU A 153 21.80 -69.75 28.76
N ALA A 154 21.79 -70.78 27.91
CA ALA A 154 22.21 -70.65 26.52
C ALA A 154 21.25 -69.79 25.66
N ALA A 155 19.94 -69.89 25.88
CA ALA A 155 18.92 -69.09 25.19
C ALA A 155 18.99 -67.62 25.60
N ASP A 156 19.07 -67.33 26.91
CA ASP A 156 19.18 -65.98 27.46
C ASP A 156 20.47 -65.29 26.99
N ALA A 157 21.59 -66.01 26.93
CA ALA A 157 22.85 -65.48 26.38
C ALA A 157 22.75 -65.16 24.87
N LEU A 158 22.03 -65.98 24.10
CA LEU A 158 21.81 -65.74 22.67
C LEU A 158 20.84 -64.57 22.45
N GLU A 159 19.77 -64.51 23.22
CA GLU A 159 18.78 -63.43 23.17
C GLU A 159 19.42 -62.08 23.47
N MET A 160 20.24 -61.99 24.52
CA MET A 160 20.96 -60.75 24.84
C MET A 160 21.86 -60.29 23.70
N ARG A 161 22.58 -61.22 23.05
CA ARG A 161 23.44 -60.90 21.90
C ARG A 161 22.63 -60.41 20.69
N GLU A 162 21.56 -61.12 20.34
CA GLU A 162 20.67 -60.73 19.24
C GLU A 162 19.98 -59.39 19.52
N LEU A 163 19.58 -59.15 20.77
CA LEU A 163 18.94 -57.91 21.20
C LEU A 163 19.92 -56.73 21.14
N HIS A 164 21.18 -56.91 21.57
CA HIS A 164 22.21 -55.88 21.43
C HIS A 164 22.56 -55.59 19.96
N GLN A 165 22.70 -56.63 19.14
CA GLN A 165 22.98 -56.47 17.72
C GLN A 165 21.82 -55.77 17.01
N TRP A 166 20.59 -56.16 17.31
CA TRP A 166 19.38 -55.53 16.80
C TRP A 166 19.29 -54.06 17.23
N LYS A 167 19.53 -53.74 18.51
CA LYS A 167 19.57 -52.35 18.99
C LYS A 167 20.62 -51.53 18.23
N ARG A 168 21.85 -52.04 18.07
CA ARG A 168 22.92 -51.34 17.35
C ARG A 168 22.56 -51.06 15.89
N ILE A 169 22.00 -52.04 15.18
CA ILE A 169 21.57 -51.88 13.78
C ILE A 169 20.41 -50.89 13.70
N ARG A 170 19.44 -50.99 14.62
CA ARG A 170 18.30 -50.09 14.71
C ARG A 170 18.75 -48.65 14.97
N ASP A 171 19.63 -48.42 15.92
CA ASP A 171 20.12 -47.09 16.29
C ASP A 171 20.92 -46.46 15.14
N ALA A 172 21.75 -47.24 14.44
CA ALA A 172 22.44 -46.78 13.23
C ALA A 172 21.46 -46.43 12.08
N GLN A 173 20.39 -47.21 11.91
CA GLN A 173 19.34 -46.89 10.93
C GLN A 173 18.54 -45.65 11.34
N ILE A 174 18.30 -45.45 12.63
CA ILE A 174 17.66 -44.27 13.18
C ILE A 174 18.49 -43.03 12.86
N GLN A 175 19.77 -43.05 13.22
CA GLN A 175 20.68 -41.93 12.97
C GLN A 175 20.73 -41.55 11.49
N ARG A 176 20.86 -42.52 10.58
CA ARG A 176 20.85 -42.25 9.13
C ARG A 176 19.53 -41.65 8.65
N LYS A 177 18.39 -42.15 9.15
CA LYS A 177 17.08 -41.60 8.80
C LYS A 177 16.91 -40.19 9.36
N GLU A 178 17.39 -39.94 10.57
CA GLU A 178 17.38 -38.61 11.19
C GLU A 178 18.27 -37.61 10.44
N GLU A 179 19.48 -37.99 10.05
CA GLU A 179 20.39 -37.16 9.25
C GLU A 179 19.79 -36.84 7.88
N ALA A 180 19.27 -37.85 7.18
CA ALA A 180 18.59 -37.67 5.90
C ALA A 180 17.36 -36.76 6.04
N TRP A 181 16.57 -36.94 7.10
CA TRP A 181 15.43 -36.09 7.40
C TRP A 181 15.85 -34.65 7.70
N ARG A 182 16.87 -34.43 8.53
CA ARG A 182 17.40 -33.08 8.83
C ARG A 182 17.91 -32.38 7.57
N ASN A 183 18.63 -33.10 6.70
CA ASN A 183 19.11 -32.54 5.44
C ASN A 183 17.95 -32.19 4.49
N LYS A 184 16.95 -33.06 4.38
CA LYS A 184 15.71 -32.79 3.63
C LYS A 184 15.01 -31.54 4.17
N GLN A 185 14.83 -31.44 5.49
CA GLN A 185 14.22 -30.27 6.13
C GLN A 185 15.01 -28.98 5.88
N LYS A 186 16.35 -29.02 5.91
CA LYS A 186 17.19 -27.86 5.59
C LYS A 186 17.00 -27.39 4.14
N LEU A 187 16.99 -28.30 3.17
CA LEU A 187 16.77 -27.97 1.76
C LEU A 187 15.35 -27.44 1.52
N GLU A 188 14.35 -28.07 2.14
CA GLU A 188 12.96 -27.59 2.11
C GLU A 188 12.86 -26.18 2.69
N MET A 189 13.48 -25.91 3.83
CA MET A 189 13.53 -24.58 4.47
C MET A 189 14.18 -23.54 3.55
N GLN A 190 15.33 -23.86 2.96
CA GLN A 190 16.02 -22.95 2.02
C GLN A 190 15.16 -22.67 0.77
N GLY A 191 14.54 -23.70 0.20
CA GLY A 191 13.63 -23.54 -0.94
C GLY A 191 12.35 -22.78 -0.57
N LEU A 192 11.85 -22.90 0.66
CA LEU A 192 10.75 -22.10 1.18
C LEU A 192 11.16 -20.64 1.33
N LEU A 193 12.30 -20.35 1.97
CA LEU A 193 12.82 -18.99 2.13
C LEU A 193 13.03 -18.31 0.76
N ALA A 194 13.65 -18.99 -0.20
CA ALA A 194 13.84 -18.47 -1.55
C ALA A 194 12.51 -18.15 -2.25
N ARG A 195 11.49 -19.03 -2.10
CA ARG A 195 10.15 -18.79 -2.63
C ARG A 195 9.44 -17.63 -1.93
N ILE A 196 9.59 -17.50 -0.62
CA ILE A 196 9.05 -16.37 0.17
C ILE A 196 9.68 -15.07 -0.30
N GLU A 197 11.01 -15.02 -0.45
CA GLU A 197 11.71 -13.83 -0.91
C GLU A 197 11.36 -13.46 -2.36
N SER A 198 11.27 -14.45 -3.25
CA SER A 198 10.84 -14.23 -4.63
C SER A 198 9.41 -13.71 -4.68
N GLY A 199 8.49 -14.36 -3.95
CA GLY A 199 7.10 -13.93 -3.86
C GLY A 199 6.97 -12.52 -3.27
N ARG A 200 7.73 -12.20 -2.22
CA ARG A 200 7.78 -10.84 -1.65
C ARG A 200 8.25 -9.81 -2.66
N ARG A 201 9.31 -10.11 -3.42
CA ARG A 201 9.82 -9.24 -4.48
C ARG A 201 8.79 -9.04 -5.58
N GLU A 202 8.10 -10.09 -5.99
CA GLU A 202 7.06 -10.03 -7.00
C GLU A 202 5.85 -9.20 -6.53
N LEU A 203 5.37 -9.42 -5.32
CA LEU A 203 4.29 -8.62 -4.72
C LEU A 203 4.65 -7.14 -4.59
N LEU A 204 5.90 -6.83 -4.22
CA LEU A 204 6.39 -5.46 -4.19
C LEU A 204 6.37 -4.84 -5.59
N ARG A 205 6.86 -5.56 -6.61
CA ARG A 205 6.82 -5.09 -8.00
C ARG A 205 5.39 -4.86 -8.49
N THR A 206 4.47 -5.78 -8.21
CA THR A 206 3.06 -5.64 -8.60
C THR A 206 2.41 -4.45 -7.91
N ARG A 207 2.69 -4.25 -6.61
CA ARG A 207 2.25 -3.06 -5.87
C ARG A 207 2.81 -1.78 -6.49
N ASP A 208 4.11 -1.74 -6.77
CA ASP A 208 4.77 -0.55 -7.30
C ASP A 208 4.25 -0.19 -8.70
N ALA A 209 4.05 -1.20 -9.56
CA ALA A 209 3.43 -1.01 -10.87
C ALA A 209 1.98 -0.49 -10.78
N ALA A 210 1.18 -1.05 -9.87
CA ALA A 210 -0.19 -0.56 -9.64
C ALA A 210 -0.20 0.89 -9.09
N GLN A 211 0.73 1.22 -8.18
CA GLN A 211 0.89 2.57 -7.65
C GLN A 211 1.32 3.56 -8.72
N GLU A 212 2.25 3.17 -9.62
CA GLU A 212 2.63 4.00 -10.77
C GLU A 212 1.44 4.29 -11.69
N ILE A 213 0.60 3.29 -11.96
CA ILE A 213 -0.62 3.48 -12.77
C ILE A 213 -1.54 4.51 -12.11
N LEU A 214 -1.73 4.44 -10.78
CA LEU A 214 -2.56 5.40 -10.05
C LEU A 214 -1.97 6.83 -10.13
N ILE A 215 -0.65 6.97 -9.97
CA ILE A 215 0.04 8.25 -10.10
C ILE A 215 -0.11 8.83 -11.52
N ARG A 216 0.03 8.00 -12.56
CA ARG A 216 -0.16 8.43 -13.95
C ARG A 216 -1.60 8.88 -14.21
N ARG A 217 -2.60 8.18 -13.66
CA ARG A 217 -4.01 8.60 -13.75
C ARG A 217 -4.23 9.95 -13.08
N TYR A 218 -3.70 10.14 -11.87
CA TYR A 218 -3.76 11.42 -11.17
C TYR A 218 -3.10 12.55 -12.00
N ALA A 219 -1.90 12.32 -12.54
CA ALA A 219 -1.21 13.30 -13.37
C ALA A 219 -2.03 13.68 -14.62
N ASN A 220 -2.69 12.71 -15.26
CA ASN A 220 -3.58 12.98 -16.40
C ASN A 220 -4.78 13.84 -16.01
N VAL A 221 -5.43 13.54 -14.87
CA VAL A 221 -6.56 14.32 -14.36
C VAL A 221 -6.13 15.75 -14.03
N VAL A 222 -4.99 15.93 -13.36
CA VAL A 222 -4.44 17.27 -13.06
C VAL A 222 -4.15 18.04 -14.35
N HIS A 223 -3.55 17.41 -15.34
CA HIS A 223 -3.26 18.06 -16.62
C HIS A 223 -4.52 18.46 -17.38
N GLN A 224 -5.55 17.62 -17.38
CA GLN A 224 -6.85 17.94 -17.98
C GLN A 224 -7.50 19.14 -17.26
N LEU A 225 -7.49 19.11 -15.94
CA LEU A 225 -8.02 20.18 -15.10
C LEU A 225 -7.29 21.51 -15.32
N GLU A 226 -5.95 21.49 -15.41
CA GLU A 226 -5.17 22.70 -15.73
C GLU A 226 -5.50 23.28 -17.11
N LYS A 227 -5.78 22.42 -18.11
CA LYS A 227 -6.25 22.88 -19.42
C LYS A 227 -7.63 23.54 -19.32
N GLU A 228 -8.56 22.92 -18.62
CA GLU A 228 -9.90 23.47 -18.39
C GLU A 228 -9.82 24.83 -17.68
N GLN A 229 -9.01 24.94 -16.63
CA GLN A 229 -8.79 26.18 -15.88
C GLN A 229 -8.17 27.30 -16.74
N LYS A 230 -7.24 26.96 -17.63
CA LYS A 230 -6.69 27.92 -18.60
C LYS A 230 -7.77 28.41 -19.57
N ILE A 231 -8.59 27.50 -20.08
CA ILE A 231 -9.72 27.84 -20.97
C ILE A 231 -10.73 28.74 -20.24
N THR A 232 -11.09 28.39 -19.00
CA THR A 232 -12.00 29.20 -18.18
C THR A 232 -11.45 30.60 -17.96
N THR A 233 -10.19 30.74 -17.55
CA THR A 233 -9.53 32.03 -17.38
C THR A 233 -9.55 32.87 -18.66
N LEU A 234 -9.25 32.26 -19.82
CA LEU A 234 -9.24 32.96 -21.11
C LEU A 234 -10.65 33.39 -21.56
N LYS A 235 -11.68 32.61 -21.23
CA LYS A 235 -13.09 32.93 -21.52
C LYS A 235 -13.63 34.03 -20.61
N THR A 236 -13.31 34.00 -19.31
CA THR A 236 -13.79 34.98 -18.32
C THR A 236 -13.03 36.30 -18.38
N PHE A 237 -11.74 36.26 -18.70
CA PHE A 237 -10.88 37.44 -18.83
C PHE A 237 -10.18 37.39 -20.20
N PRO A 238 -10.90 37.67 -21.30
CA PRO A 238 -10.26 37.78 -22.60
C PRO A 238 -9.21 38.89 -22.52
N ARG A 239 -8.02 38.66 -23.08
CA ARG A 239 -7.04 39.73 -23.27
C ARG A 239 -7.71 40.80 -24.11
N SER A 240 -8.08 41.93 -23.50
CA SER A 240 -8.38 43.13 -24.25
C SER A 240 -7.15 43.41 -25.12
N ARG A 241 -7.32 43.39 -26.45
CA ARG A 241 -6.32 43.95 -27.36
C ARG A 241 -6.09 45.36 -26.86
N SER A 242 -4.89 45.60 -26.34
CA SER A 242 -4.42 46.94 -26.03
C SER A 242 -4.72 47.82 -27.24
N ARG A 243 -5.51 48.89 -27.03
CA ARG A 243 -5.44 50.07 -27.87
C ARG A 243 -4.06 50.71 -27.64
N LEU A 244 -3.03 50.09 -28.19
CA LEU A 244 -1.73 50.71 -28.42
C LEU A 244 -1.59 50.84 -29.93
N SER A 245 -2.34 51.80 -30.48
CA SER A 245 -2.03 52.43 -31.76
C SER A 245 -2.30 53.92 -31.61
N VAL A 246 -1.45 54.61 -30.85
CA VAL A 246 -1.35 56.06 -30.95
C VAL A 246 0.12 56.41 -31.08
N ASN A 247 0.46 56.74 -32.33
CA ASN A 247 1.49 57.67 -32.77
C ASN A 247 2.97 57.33 -32.50
N CYS A 248 3.54 56.53 -33.40
CA CYS A 248 4.93 56.70 -33.83
C CYS A 248 4.91 57.16 -35.29
N ALA A 249 4.72 58.46 -35.48
CA ALA A 249 4.94 59.17 -36.75
C ALA A 249 5.30 60.61 -36.39
N ALA A 250 6.54 60.80 -35.94
CA ALA A 250 7.21 62.08 -35.92
C ALA A 250 8.39 61.99 -36.88
N GLU A 251 8.71 63.13 -37.48
CA GLU A 251 9.89 63.45 -38.32
C GLU A 251 9.72 63.25 -39.83
N VAL A 252 9.17 64.30 -40.46
CA VAL A 252 9.74 64.93 -41.67
C VAL A 252 9.99 66.39 -41.34
#